data_AF-A0A4R6GNA5-F1
#
_entry.id   AF-A0A4R6GNA5-F1
#
_cell.length_a   1.000
_cell.length_b   1.000
_cell.length_c   1.000
_cell.angle_alpha   90.00
_cell.angle_beta   90.00
_cell.angle_gamma   90.00
#
_symmetry.space_group_name_H-M   'P 1'
#
loop_
_entity.id
_entity.type
_entity.pdbx_description
1 polymer ?
#
loop_
_entity_poly.entity_id
_entity_poly.type
_entity_poly.pdbx_seq_one_letter_code
_entity_poly.pdbx_strand_id
1 'polypeptide(L)'
;MTNSAFFRNLYTKCKMHGAGEAQVSISDGELYALLSIAIDDLGWSHADFGASRVATPDTDYYKIPLSWFDQQAEISIKLIEVQSVLRSAFEKDNDFGLYIENLTALHRRRVKYRRILAAQPMPNMDQIGPRSLLEYGCCESTLLANWMVWRKWIYDVDNRSAQETGYLFEPLLASCLGGEPVGSKNSPVKRLDSNGRPTTKGRQIDCLVPGNNRTYELKLRVTIAASGQGRFGEELSFAEESQAAGFTPVLLVLDPTPSARLTELSEKYISCGGEFYHGEAAWQHMEEEAGEVISVFIENYIRPAIQGIEEIEIHFPKSINLSWSNNEIKISDNSASYIVQRV
;
A
#
# COMPACT_ATOMS: atom_id res chain seq x y z
N MET A 1 -31.73 -16.11 4.38
CA MET A 1 -30.73 -16.47 5.41
C MET A 1 -29.29 -16.47 4.89
N THR A 2 -29.06 -16.64 3.59
CA THR A 2 -27.73 -16.60 2.93
C THR A 2 -27.02 -15.23 2.96
N ASN A 3 -27.76 -14.12 3.08
CA ASN A 3 -27.20 -12.77 2.97
C ASN A 3 -26.60 -12.20 4.29
N SER A 4 -26.93 -12.76 5.46
CA SER A 4 -26.44 -12.20 6.76
C SER A 4 -24.96 -12.53 7.03
N ALA A 5 -24.54 -13.76 6.69
CA ALA A 5 -23.16 -14.20 6.90
C ALA A 5 -22.16 -13.41 6.02
N PHE A 6 -22.54 -13.09 4.79
CA PHE A 6 -21.73 -12.28 3.88
C PHE A 6 -21.44 -10.89 4.46
N PHE A 7 -22.47 -10.12 4.82
CA PHE A 7 -22.26 -8.77 5.36
C PHE A 7 -21.57 -8.76 6.72
N ARG A 8 -21.75 -9.80 7.53
CA ARG A 8 -20.95 -9.97 8.76
C ARG A 8 -19.46 -10.16 8.43
N ASN A 9 -19.15 -10.92 7.38
CA ASN A 9 -17.78 -11.13 6.92
C ASN A 9 -17.18 -9.82 6.36
N LEU A 10 -17.90 -9.13 5.46
CA LEU A 10 -17.49 -7.85 4.90
C LEU A 10 -17.20 -6.82 6.01
N TYR A 11 -18.12 -6.66 6.95
CA TYR A 11 -17.92 -5.81 8.13
C TYR A 11 -16.67 -6.21 8.93
N THR A 12 -16.45 -7.52 9.15
CA THR A 12 -15.29 -8.02 9.90
C THR A 12 -13.98 -7.67 9.19
N LYS A 13 -13.92 -7.87 7.87
CA LYS A 13 -12.76 -7.49 7.04
C LYS A 13 -12.51 -5.99 7.04
N CYS A 14 -13.58 -5.18 7.02
CA CYS A 14 -13.48 -3.73 7.09
C CYS A 14 -12.93 -3.23 8.45
N LYS A 15 -13.24 -3.93 9.53
CA LYS A 15 -12.76 -3.51 10.86
C LYS A 15 -11.37 -4.00 11.21
N MET A 16 -11.01 -5.22 10.82
CA MET A 16 -9.84 -5.89 11.39
C MET A 16 -8.89 -6.39 10.33
N HIS A 17 -7.60 -6.19 10.58
CA HIS A 17 -6.53 -6.82 9.83
C HIS A 17 -5.44 -7.35 10.78
N GLY A 18 -4.88 -8.52 10.46
CA GLY A 18 -3.85 -9.17 11.26
C GLY A 18 -4.40 -10.00 12.43
N ALA A 19 -3.50 -10.63 13.17
CA ALA A 19 -3.80 -11.48 14.33
C ALA A 19 -2.81 -11.20 15.47
N GLY A 20 -3.21 -11.50 16.69
CA GLY A 20 -2.36 -11.32 17.89
C GLY A 20 -2.00 -9.85 18.14
N GLU A 21 -0.78 -9.61 18.64
CA GLU A 21 -0.28 -8.28 18.98
C GLU A 21 -0.12 -7.33 17.77
N ALA A 22 -0.09 -7.89 16.55
CA ALA A 22 0.01 -7.13 15.32
C ALA A 22 -1.37 -6.76 14.72
N GLN A 23 -2.46 -7.17 15.37
CA GLN A 23 -3.82 -6.86 14.90
C GLN A 23 -4.07 -5.35 14.99
N VAL A 24 -4.62 -4.80 13.91
CA VAL A 24 -5.16 -3.44 13.88
C VAL A 24 -6.65 -3.52 13.65
N SER A 25 -7.38 -2.92 14.58
CA SER A 25 -8.82 -2.72 14.51
C SER A 25 -9.14 -1.25 14.46
N ILE A 26 -10.21 -0.91 13.75
CA ILE A 26 -10.88 0.39 13.82
C ILE A 26 -12.24 0.21 14.51
N SER A 27 -12.72 1.27 15.13
CA SER A 27 -14.01 1.35 15.81
C SER A 27 -15.20 1.37 14.82
N ASP A 28 -16.42 1.29 15.35
CA ASP A 28 -17.63 1.46 14.54
C ASP A 28 -17.81 2.92 14.08
N GLY A 29 -17.40 3.89 14.89
CA GLY A 29 -17.42 5.30 14.53
C GLY A 29 -16.45 5.63 13.39
N GLU A 30 -15.22 5.11 13.45
CA GLU A 30 -14.25 5.24 12.34
C GLU A 30 -14.77 4.59 11.05
N LEU A 31 -15.31 3.37 11.14
CA LEU A 31 -15.86 2.69 9.96
C LEU A 31 -17.06 3.45 9.38
N TYR A 32 -17.92 4.01 10.22
CA TYR A 32 -19.04 4.83 9.77
C TYR A 32 -18.57 6.13 9.07
N ALA A 33 -17.51 6.75 9.58
CA ALA A 33 -16.89 7.90 8.92
C ALA A 33 -16.33 7.54 7.55
N LEU A 34 -15.63 6.40 7.42
CA LEU A 34 -15.12 5.91 6.14
C LEU A 34 -16.23 5.56 5.15
N LEU A 35 -17.35 4.99 5.63
CA LEU A 35 -18.55 4.78 4.82
C LEU A 35 -19.13 6.11 4.32
N SER A 36 -19.21 7.13 5.18
CA SER A 36 -19.69 8.45 4.79
C SER A 36 -18.80 9.10 3.74
N ILE A 37 -17.47 8.96 3.87
CA ILE A 37 -16.49 9.44 2.89
C ILE A 37 -16.68 8.71 1.55
N ALA A 38 -16.76 7.38 1.57
CA ALA A 38 -16.98 6.60 0.34
C ALA A 38 -18.27 6.98 -0.39
N ILE A 39 -19.35 7.27 0.35
CA ILE A 39 -20.62 7.74 -0.24
C ILE A 39 -20.44 9.12 -0.88
N ASP A 40 -19.72 10.05 -0.23
CA ASP A 40 -19.40 11.37 -0.78
C ASP A 40 -18.54 11.24 -2.06
N ASP A 41 -17.50 10.40 -2.04
CA ASP A 41 -16.59 10.18 -3.17
C ASP A 41 -17.33 9.68 -4.42
N LEU A 42 -18.29 8.78 -4.23
CA LEU A 42 -19.10 8.21 -5.31
C LEU A 42 -20.24 9.14 -5.76
N GLY A 43 -20.35 10.33 -5.17
CA GLY A 43 -21.41 11.31 -5.47
C GLY A 43 -22.81 10.80 -5.10
N TRP A 44 -22.90 9.84 -4.19
CA TRP A 44 -24.18 9.26 -3.77
C TRP A 44 -24.83 10.06 -2.64
N SER A 45 -26.15 9.96 -2.49
CA SER A 45 -26.86 10.62 -1.40
C SER A 45 -26.87 9.74 -0.13
N HIS A 46 -26.43 10.28 1.01
CA HIS A 46 -26.54 9.58 2.31
C HIS A 46 -27.98 9.18 2.66
N ALA A 47 -28.96 9.96 2.19
CA ALA A 47 -30.39 9.68 2.41
C ALA A 47 -30.83 8.35 1.77
N ASP A 48 -30.23 7.96 0.64
CA ASP A 48 -30.53 6.69 -0.04
C ASP A 48 -30.20 5.47 0.84
N PHE A 49 -29.28 5.64 1.79
CA PHE A 49 -28.78 4.57 2.66
C PHE A 49 -29.27 4.70 4.11
N GLY A 50 -30.14 5.68 4.39
CA GLY A 50 -30.53 6.01 5.77
C GLY A 50 -29.34 6.42 6.65
N ALA A 51 -28.28 6.96 6.04
CA ALA A 51 -27.07 7.38 6.71
C ALA A 51 -27.12 8.88 7.05
N SER A 52 -26.49 9.27 8.15
CA SER A 52 -26.18 10.66 8.44
C SER A 52 -24.80 10.97 7.86
N ARG A 53 -24.70 12.04 7.08
CA ARG A 53 -23.42 12.52 6.56
C ARG A 53 -22.52 12.95 7.71
N VAL A 54 -21.30 12.43 7.75
CA VAL A 54 -20.26 12.83 8.70
C VAL A 54 -19.52 14.03 8.12
N ALA A 55 -19.47 15.13 8.87
CA ALA A 55 -18.74 16.33 8.45
C ALA A 55 -17.22 16.11 8.60
N THR A 56 -16.52 16.02 7.48
CA THR A 56 -15.06 15.90 7.45
C THR A 56 -14.37 17.27 7.46
N PRO A 57 -13.15 17.38 8.01
CA PRO A 57 -12.36 18.63 7.97
C PRO A 57 -11.92 19.05 6.56
N ASP A 58 -11.78 18.07 5.66
CA ASP A 58 -11.37 18.24 4.27
C ASP A 58 -12.08 17.17 3.42
N THR A 59 -12.15 17.40 2.11
CA THR A 59 -12.66 16.42 1.14
C THR A 59 -11.56 15.46 0.68
N ASP A 60 -10.29 15.87 0.76
CA ASP A 60 -9.14 15.03 0.48
C ASP A 60 -8.76 14.21 1.72
N TYR A 61 -8.88 12.88 1.60
CA TYR A 61 -8.59 11.93 2.68
C TYR A 61 -7.19 12.05 3.28
N TYR A 62 -6.19 12.45 2.51
CA TYR A 62 -4.83 12.60 3.02
C TYR A 62 -4.66 13.90 3.82
N LYS A 63 -5.54 14.89 3.62
CA LYS A 63 -5.60 16.13 4.41
C LYS A 63 -6.42 16.01 5.68
N ILE A 64 -7.28 14.99 5.81
CA ILE A 64 -7.97 14.68 7.06
C ILE A 64 -6.95 14.16 8.10
N PRO A 65 -6.77 14.83 9.25
CA PRO A 65 -5.83 14.38 10.26
C PRO A 65 -6.24 13.03 10.88
N LEU A 66 -5.28 12.12 11.11
CA LEU A 66 -5.57 10.85 11.81
C LEU A 66 -6.14 11.06 13.22
N SER A 67 -5.85 12.19 13.87
CA SER A 67 -6.44 12.57 15.16
C SER A 67 -7.94 12.88 15.08
N TRP A 68 -8.45 13.26 13.91
CA TRP A 68 -9.90 13.43 13.70
C TRP A 68 -10.60 12.06 13.68
N PHE A 69 -9.98 11.04 13.10
CA PHE A 69 -10.49 9.67 13.15
C PHE A 69 -10.48 9.10 14.58
N ASP A 70 -9.47 9.45 15.39
CA ASP A 70 -9.46 9.09 16.82
C ASP A 70 -10.69 9.68 17.55
N GLN A 71 -11.12 10.90 17.20
CA GLN A 71 -12.35 11.49 17.75
C GLN A 71 -13.60 10.74 17.29
N GLN A 72 -13.63 10.26 16.04
CA GLN A 72 -14.73 9.42 15.56
C GLN A 72 -14.79 8.09 16.31
N ALA A 73 -13.66 7.57 16.78
CA ALA A 73 -13.63 6.33 17.54
C ALA A 73 -14.36 6.41 18.89
N GLU A 74 -14.49 7.62 19.45
CA GLU A 74 -15.24 7.88 20.68
C GLU A 74 -16.74 8.04 20.46
N ILE A 75 -17.20 8.15 19.20
CA ILE A 75 -18.61 8.27 18.86
C ILE A 75 -19.29 6.89 18.93
N SER A 76 -20.35 6.80 19.73
CA SER A 76 -21.13 5.57 19.86
C SER A 76 -22.06 5.39 18.65
N ILE A 77 -21.57 4.68 17.63
CA ILE A 77 -22.37 4.18 16.51
C ILE A 77 -22.77 2.73 16.80
N LYS A 78 -24.04 2.39 16.57
CA LYS A 78 -24.50 1.00 16.76
C LYS A 78 -24.06 0.14 15.59
N LEU A 79 -23.64 -1.10 15.87
CA LEU A 79 -23.33 -2.12 14.87
C LEU A 79 -24.38 -2.24 13.76
N ILE A 80 -25.67 -2.19 14.14
CA ILE A 80 -26.78 -2.34 13.20
C ILE A 80 -26.85 -1.19 12.20
N GLU A 81 -26.45 0.02 12.60
CA GLU A 81 -26.41 1.21 11.74
C GLU A 81 -25.32 1.04 10.68
N VAL A 82 -24.10 0.66 11.10
CA VAL A 82 -22.98 0.37 10.18
C VAL A 82 -23.34 -0.73 9.19
N GLN A 83 -23.89 -1.85 9.68
CA GLN A 83 -24.26 -2.98 8.83
C GLN A 83 -25.41 -2.64 7.86
N SER A 84 -26.32 -1.75 8.26
CA SER A 84 -27.40 -1.28 7.39
C SER A 84 -26.85 -0.46 6.23
N VAL A 85 -26.01 0.55 6.52
CA VAL A 85 -25.40 1.40 5.48
C VAL A 85 -24.54 0.57 4.53
N LEU A 86 -23.68 -0.30 5.08
CA LEU A 86 -22.82 -1.19 4.30
C LEU A 86 -23.63 -2.10 3.36
N ARG A 87 -24.75 -2.66 3.86
CA ARG A 87 -25.64 -3.49 3.05
C ARG A 87 -26.29 -2.68 1.94
N SER A 88 -26.90 -1.53 2.28
CA SER A 88 -27.63 -0.72 1.30
C SER A 88 -26.71 -0.17 0.21
N ALA A 89 -25.48 0.21 0.55
CA ALA A 89 -24.48 0.65 -0.42
C ALA A 89 -24.04 -0.50 -1.36
N PHE A 90 -23.77 -1.69 -0.81
CA PHE A 90 -23.47 -2.88 -1.61
C PHE A 90 -24.64 -3.33 -2.50
N GLU A 91 -25.88 -3.19 -2.04
CA GLU A 91 -27.08 -3.54 -2.83
C GLU A 91 -27.34 -2.54 -3.96
N LYS A 92 -26.86 -1.28 -3.83
CA LYS A 92 -26.87 -0.29 -4.91
C LYS A 92 -25.83 -0.63 -5.98
N ASP A 93 -24.62 -0.97 -5.55
CA ASP A 93 -23.54 -1.44 -6.42
C ASP A 93 -22.63 -2.41 -5.65
N ASN A 94 -22.45 -3.62 -6.18
CA ASN A 94 -21.70 -4.67 -5.50
C ASN A 94 -20.19 -4.35 -5.40
N ASP A 95 -19.66 -3.53 -6.30
CA ASP A 95 -18.25 -3.10 -6.26
C ASP A 95 -17.97 -2.19 -5.07
N PHE A 96 -19.01 -1.59 -4.46
CA PHE A 96 -18.87 -0.87 -3.20
C PHE A 96 -18.22 -1.72 -2.10
N GLY A 97 -18.50 -3.03 -2.08
CA GLY A 97 -17.89 -3.95 -1.12
C GLY A 97 -16.37 -3.97 -1.24
N LEU A 98 -15.86 -3.97 -2.47
CA LEU A 98 -14.42 -3.94 -2.75
C LEU A 98 -13.83 -2.56 -2.44
N TYR A 99 -14.54 -1.48 -2.80
CA TYR A 99 -14.17 -0.10 -2.49
C TYR A 99 -13.90 0.09 -0.98
N ILE A 100 -14.88 -0.28 -0.14
CA ILE A 100 -14.79 -0.08 1.30
C ILE A 100 -13.79 -1.03 1.96
N GLU A 101 -13.62 -2.26 1.45
CA GLU A 101 -12.55 -3.15 1.89
C GLU A 101 -11.17 -2.51 1.66
N ASN A 102 -10.93 -1.90 0.49
CA ASN A 102 -9.68 -1.25 0.14
C ASN A 102 -9.43 0.04 0.92
N LEU A 103 -10.44 0.92 1.03
CA LEU A 103 -10.34 2.15 1.81
C LEU A 103 -10.03 1.87 3.28
N THR A 104 -10.73 0.91 3.88
CA THR A 104 -10.48 0.54 5.27
C THR A 104 -9.12 -0.15 5.43
N ALA A 105 -8.66 -0.95 4.46
CA ALA A 105 -7.33 -1.54 4.48
C ALA A 105 -6.22 -0.48 4.47
N LEU A 106 -6.33 0.51 3.58
CA LEU A 106 -5.45 1.67 3.54
C LEU A 106 -5.45 2.42 4.87
N HIS A 107 -6.63 2.71 5.42
CA HIS A 107 -6.77 3.42 6.69
C HIS A 107 -6.12 2.67 7.85
N ARG A 108 -6.42 1.37 8.00
CA ARG A 108 -5.82 0.53 9.05
C ARG A 108 -4.29 0.52 8.96
N ARG A 109 -3.72 0.47 7.75
CA ARG A 109 -2.25 0.54 7.56
C ARG A 109 -1.67 1.90 7.94
N ARG A 110 -2.33 3.01 7.60
CA ARG A 110 -1.92 4.35 8.07
C ARG A 110 -1.93 4.45 9.59
N VAL A 111 -2.98 3.95 10.25
CA VAL A 111 -3.08 3.89 11.72
C VAL A 111 -1.98 3.02 12.31
N LYS A 112 -1.71 1.85 11.72
CA LYS A 112 -0.63 0.95 12.13
C LYS A 112 0.73 1.64 12.07
N TYR A 113 1.04 2.27 10.95
CA TYR A 113 2.32 2.93 10.74
C TYR A 113 2.52 4.10 11.71
N ARG A 114 1.45 4.88 11.99
CA ARG A 114 1.47 5.90 13.05
C ARG A 114 1.84 5.32 14.41
N ARG A 115 1.30 4.15 14.78
CA ARG A 115 1.64 3.45 16.05
C ARG A 115 3.09 2.97 16.05
N ILE A 116 3.60 2.47 14.92
CA ILE A 116 5.01 2.08 14.77
C ILE A 116 5.91 3.29 15.03
N LEU A 117 5.64 4.43 14.41
CA LEU A 117 6.40 5.67 14.62
C LEU A 117 6.37 6.11 16.09
N ALA A 118 5.20 6.07 16.73
CA ALA A 118 5.01 6.46 18.13
C ALA A 118 5.79 5.57 19.10
N ALA A 119 5.88 4.26 18.82
CA ALA A 119 6.50 3.29 19.72
C ALA A 119 7.99 3.04 19.44
N GLN A 120 8.49 3.33 18.23
CA GLN A 120 9.85 2.97 17.78
C GLN A 120 10.94 3.48 18.75
N PRO A 121 11.65 2.62 19.48
CA PRO A 121 12.55 3.06 20.55
C PRO A 121 13.75 3.86 20.02
N MET A 122 14.32 4.69 20.90
CA MET A 122 15.61 5.33 20.64
C MET A 122 16.69 4.25 20.54
N PRO A 123 17.51 4.23 19.46
CA PRO A 123 18.62 3.29 19.34
C PRO A 123 19.64 3.46 20.47
N ASN A 124 20.19 2.35 20.97
CA ASN A 124 21.27 2.39 21.95
C ASN A 124 22.64 2.36 21.26
N MET A 125 23.70 2.82 21.96
CA MET A 125 25.05 2.85 21.38
C MET A 125 25.61 1.46 21.10
N ASP A 126 25.23 0.46 21.88
CA ASP A 126 25.68 -0.92 21.68
C ASP A 126 25.23 -1.51 20.33
N GLN A 127 24.06 -1.09 19.82
CA GLN A 127 23.52 -1.51 18.53
C GLN A 127 24.28 -0.90 17.33
N ILE A 128 24.94 0.25 17.51
CA ILE A 128 25.51 1.03 16.41
C ILE A 128 27.03 1.22 16.51
N GLY A 129 27.61 1.03 17.69
CA GLY A 129 29.02 1.27 18.01
C GLY A 129 30.02 0.70 16.99
N PRO A 130 29.89 -0.55 16.51
CA PRO A 130 30.82 -1.10 15.51
C PRO A 130 30.90 -0.29 14.20
N ARG A 131 29.84 0.43 13.82
CA ARG A 131 29.84 1.27 12.59
C ARG A 131 30.72 2.51 12.73
N SER A 132 31.06 2.91 13.95
CA SER A 132 31.98 4.04 14.19
C SER A 132 33.35 3.82 13.57
N LEU A 133 33.80 2.58 13.40
CA LEU A 133 35.09 2.25 12.79
C LEU A 133 35.28 2.85 11.38
N LEU A 134 34.19 3.17 10.69
CA LEU A 134 34.20 3.75 9.35
C LEU A 134 34.33 5.28 9.33
N GLU A 135 33.95 5.96 10.41
CA GLU A 135 33.79 7.42 10.45
C GLU A 135 34.48 8.08 11.65
N TYR A 136 35.04 7.29 12.56
CA TYR A 136 35.68 7.79 13.77
C TYR A 136 36.91 8.66 13.42
N GLY A 137 36.94 9.88 13.97
CA GLY A 137 37.97 10.87 13.66
C GLY A 137 37.68 11.75 12.43
N CYS A 138 36.61 11.47 11.66
CA CYS A 138 36.18 12.34 10.55
C CYS A 138 35.40 13.57 11.03
N CYS A 139 34.84 13.53 12.24
CA CYS A 139 34.21 14.66 12.91
C CYS A 139 34.31 14.52 14.44
N GLU A 140 33.77 15.49 15.18
CA GLU A 140 33.73 15.43 16.64
C GLU A 140 32.88 14.23 17.11
N SER A 141 33.35 13.53 18.14
CA SER A 141 32.80 12.23 18.56
C SER A 141 31.35 12.31 19.04
N THR A 142 30.97 13.39 19.72
CA THR A 142 29.58 13.63 20.18
C THR A 142 28.66 13.87 18.99
N LEU A 143 29.09 14.64 18.00
CA LEU A 143 28.37 14.83 16.73
C LEU A 143 28.21 13.48 16.01
N LEU A 144 29.27 12.69 15.89
CA LEU A 144 29.20 11.35 15.28
C LEU A 144 28.20 10.45 16.02
N ALA A 145 28.24 10.43 17.35
CA ALA A 145 27.32 9.63 18.16
C ALA A 145 25.85 10.04 17.94
N ASN A 146 25.54 11.34 17.97
CA ASN A 146 24.19 11.85 17.68
C ASN A 146 23.75 11.51 16.27
N TRP A 147 24.63 11.66 15.28
CA TRP A 147 24.36 11.32 13.90
C TRP A 147 24.04 9.82 13.73
N MET A 148 24.81 8.94 14.38
CA MET A 148 24.60 7.49 14.29
C MET A 148 23.26 7.05 14.90
N VAL A 149 22.80 7.69 15.97
CA VAL A 149 21.46 7.45 16.56
C VAL A 149 20.38 7.81 15.56
N TRP A 150 20.42 9.03 14.99
CA TRP A 150 19.45 9.47 13.99
C TRP A 150 19.44 8.56 12.77
N ARG A 151 20.61 8.25 12.23
CA ARG A 151 20.76 7.35 11.08
C ARG A 151 20.13 5.98 11.34
N LYS A 152 20.33 5.42 12.53
CA LYS A 152 19.74 4.12 12.88
C LYS A 152 18.23 4.21 13.04
N TRP A 153 17.72 5.25 13.70
CA TRP A 153 16.28 5.44 13.83
C TRP A 153 15.59 5.63 12.47
N ILE A 154 16.16 6.48 11.59
CA ILE A 154 15.67 6.69 10.22
C ILE A 154 15.64 5.37 9.47
N TYR A 155 16.73 4.59 9.52
CA TYR A 155 16.79 3.28 8.89
C TYR A 155 15.69 2.33 9.40
N ASP A 156 15.45 2.29 10.70
CA ASP A 156 14.42 1.40 11.27
C ASP A 156 13.02 1.82 10.85
N VAL A 157 12.73 3.12 10.86
CA VAL A 157 11.45 3.68 10.44
C VAL A 157 11.19 3.47 8.94
N ASP A 158 12.21 3.68 8.11
CA ASP A 158 12.15 3.46 6.66
C ASP A 158 11.94 1.99 6.34
N ASN A 159 12.69 1.09 6.98
CA ASN A 159 12.53 -0.35 6.80
C ASN A 159 11.12 -0.83 7.22
N ARG A 160 10.54 -0.26 8.27
CA ARG A 160 9.14 -0.53 8.65
C ARG A 160 8.15 0.04 7.65
N SER A 161 8.42 1.23 7.11
CA SER A 161 7.60 1.85 6.06
C SER A 161 7.56 0.98 4.81
N ALA A 162 8.73 0.53 4.34
CA ALA A 162 8.86 -0.37 3.20
C ALA A 162 8.11 -1.68 3.42
N GLN A 163 8.21 -2.26 4.62
CA GLN A 163 7.46 -3.47 4.98
C GLN A 163 5.94 -3.26 4.94
N GLU A 164 5.42 -2.20 5.57
CA GLU A 164 3.97 -1.92 5.56
C GLU A 164 3.45 -1.56 4.17
N THR A 165 4.28 -0.89 3.36
CA THR A 165 3.99 -0.58 1.96
C THR A 165 3.85 -1.87 1.15
N GLY A 166 4.77 -2.84 1.28
CA GLY A 166 4.64 -4.13 0.61
C GLY A 166 3.36 -4.89 0.98
N TYR A 167 2.92 -4.80 2.24
CA TYR A 167 1.65 -5.40 2.68
C TYR A 167 0.39 -4.62 2.34
N LEU A 168 0.53 -3.43 1.76
CA LEU A 168 -0.58 -2.55 1.38
C LEU A 168 -0.69 -2.49 -0.14
N PHE A 169 0.41 -2.15 -0.81
CA PHE A 169 0.44 -1.75 -2.20
C PHE A 169 0.04 -2.88 -3.15
N GLU A 170 0.77 -4.00 -3.16
CA GLU A 170 0.50 -5.11 -4.08
C GLU A 170 -0.92 -5.69 -3.90
N PRO A 171 -1.39 -6.02 -2.68
CA PRO A 171 -2.75 -6.54 -2.51
C PRO A 171 -3.85 -5.56 -2.93
N LEU A 172 -3.61 -4.26 -2.75
CA LEU A 172 -4.58 -3.22 -3.08
C LEU A 172 -4.66 -3.01 -4.60
N LEU A 173 -3.53 -3.00 -5.31
CA LEU A 173 -3.56 -2.96 -6.78
C LEU A 173 -4.18 -4.25 -7.36
N ALA A 174 -3.80 -5.42 -6.82
CA ALA A 174 -4.36 -6.70 -7.24
C ALA A 174 -5.89 -6.70 -7.10
N SER A 175 -6.38 -6.21 -5.96
CA SER A 175 -7.81 -6.02 -5.72
C SER A 175 -8.44 -5.08 -6.73
N CYS A 176 -7.82 -3.96 -7.08
CA CYS A 176 -8.37 -3.02 -8.07
C CYS A 176 -8.50 -3.65 -9.46
N LEU A 177 -7.62 -4.59 -9.82
CA LEU A 177 -7.68 -5.35 -11.07
C LEU A 177 -8.70 -6.51 -11.03
N GLY A 178 -9.48 -6.66 -9.95
CA GLY A 178 -10.39 -7.78 -9.76
C GLY A 178 -9.70 -9.13 -9.51
N GLY A 179 -8.42 -9.11 -9.13
CA GLY A 179 -7.61 -10.29 -8.87
C GLY A 179 -7.14 -10.42 -7.42
N GLU A 180 -6.24 -11.37 -7.20
CA GLU A 180 -5.65 -11.63 -5.89
C GLU A 180 -4.15 -11.97 -5.97
N PRO A 181 -3.35 -11.59 -4.96
CA PRO A 181 -1.96 -12.03 -4.87
C PRO A 181 -1.89 -13.51 -4.55
N VAL A 182 -1.01 -14.24 -5.23
CA VAL A 182 -0.87 -15.70 -5.06
C VAL A 182 0.54 -16.07 -4.61
N GLY A 183 0.62 -16.66 -3.41
CA GLY A 183 1.87 -17.17 -2.87
C GLY A 183 2.37 -18.42 -3.61
N SER A 184 3.70 -18.58 -3.65
CA SER A 184 4.39 -19.67 -4.38
C SER A 184 3.88 -21.08 -4.05
N LYS A 185 3.42 -21.34 -2.82
CA LYS A 185 2.93 -22.66 -2.41
C LYS A 185 1.68 -23.11 -3.17
N ASN A 186 0.73 -22.19 -3.40
CA ASN A 186 -0.57 -22.49 -4.01
C ASN A 186 -0.67 -22.02 -5.46
N SER A 187 0.44 -21.52 -6.01
CA SER A 187 0.44 -20.90 -7.33
C SER A 187 0.10 -21.89 -8.44
N PRO A 188 -0.81 -21.53 -9.37
CA PRO A 188 -1.05 -22.30 -10.58
C PRO A 188 0.14 -22.22 -11.55
N VAL A 189 0.96 -21.16 -11.45
CA VAL A 189 2.18 -20.98 -12.23
C VAL A 189 3.35 -21.69 -11.54
N LYS A 190 4.07 -22.52 -12.28
CA LYS A 190 5.23 -23.27 -11.77
C LYS A 190 6.51 -22.72 -12.36
N ARG A 191 7.57 -22.69 -11.54
CA ARG A 191 8.92 -22.38 -12.03
C ARG A 191 9.35 -23.41 -13.06
N LEU A 192 10.07 -22.98 -14.09
CA LEU A 192 10.61 -23.86 -15.13
C LEU A 192 12.00 -24.37 -14.76
N ASP A 193 12.32 -25.60 -15.18
CA ASP A 193 13.68 -26.12 -15.15
C ASP A 193 14.52 -25.63 -16.36
N SER A 194 15.79 -26.03 -16.42
CA SER A 194 16.69 -25.67 -17.52
C SER A 194 16.25 -26.17 -18.90
N ASN A 195 15.28 -27.08 -18.96
CA ASN A 195 14.72 -27.61 -20.21
C ASN A 195 13.35 -27.00 -20.53
N GLY A 196 12.93 -25.96 -19.79
CA GLY A 196 11.64 -25.31 -19.97
C GLY A 196 10.45 -26.13 -19.45
N ARG A 197 10.67 -27.12 -18.58
CA ARG A 197 9.59 -27.97 -18.04
C ARG A 197 9.11 -27.44 -16.67
N PRO A 198 7.79 -27.41 -16.42
CA PRO A 198 7.25 -27.05 -15.11
C PRO A 198 7.79 -27.93 -13.98
N THR A 199 8.27 -27.28 -12.91
CA THR A 199 8.72 -27.95 -11.69
C THR A 199 7.59 -28.06 -10.65
N THR A 200 7.87 -28.67 -9.51
CA THR A 200 6.94 -28.70 -8.37
C THR A 200 6.91 -27.38 -7.57
N LYS A 201 7.86 -26.48 -7.81
CA LYS A 201 7.95 -25.19 -7.09
C LYS A 201 7.08 -24.16 -7.79
N GLY A 202 6.10 -23.61 -7.07
CA GLY A 202 5.27 -22.55 -7.63
C GLY A 202 5.96 -21.18 -7.66
N ARG A 203 5.44 -20.31 -8.50
CA ARG A 203 5.87 -18.92 -8.68
C ARG A 203 4.98 -17.99 -7.86
N GLN A 204 5.56 -17.01 -7.15
CA GLN A 204 4.74 -15.95 -6.58
C GLN A 204 4.20 -15.06 -7.72
N ILE A 205 2.92 -14.69 -7.64
CA ILE A 205 2.23 -13.86 -8.61
C ILE A 205 1.67 -12.66 -7.85
N ASP A 206 1.96 -11.44 -8.33
CA ASP A 206 1.51 -10.21 -7.67
C ASP A 206 -0.01 -10.05 -7.77
N CYS A 207 -0.57 -10.37 -8.95
CA CYS A 207 -2.02 -10.45 -9.14
C CYS A 207 -2.39 -11.52 -10.16
N LEU A 208 -3.23 -12.47 -9.76
CA LEU A 208 -3.90 -13.42 -10.64
C LEU A 208 -5.35 -12.96 -10.83
N VAL A 209 -5.78 -12.85 -12.10
CA VAL A 209 -7.18 -12.59 -12.46
C VAL A 209 -7.71 -13.82 -13.21
N PRO A 210 -8.35 -14.78 -12.51
CA PRO A 210 -8.79 -16.02 -13.14
C PRO A 210 -9.85 -15.81 -14.24
N GLY A 211 -10.67 -14.75 -14.11
CA GLY A 211 -11.78 -14.48 -15.03
C GLY A 211 -11.36 -14.19 -16.47
N ASN A 212 -10.16 -13.61 -16.66
CA ASN A 212 -9.60 -13.31 -17.98
C ASN A 212 -8.24 -14.00 -18.23
N ASN A 213 -7.88 -14.95 -17.36
CA ASN A 213 -6.66 -15.77 -17.48
C ASN A 213 -5.37 -14.94 -17.57
N ARG A 214 -5.30 -13.82 -16.84
CA ARG A 214 -4.12 -12.94 -16.76
C ARG A 214 -3.36 -13.12 -15.44
N THR A 215 -2.04 -13.02 -15.55
CA THR A 215 -1.12 -12.93 -14.41
C THR A 215 -0.31 -11.66 -14.52
N TYR A 216 -0.43 -10.78 -13.54
CA TYR A 216 0.26 -9.50 -13.51
C TYR A 216 1.51 -9.58 -12.64
N GLU A 217 2.57 -8.95 -13.13
CA GLU A 217 3.70 -8.48 -12.34
C GLU A 217 3.56 -6.95 -12.23
N LEU A 218 3.48 -6.45 -11.00
CA LEU A 218 3.16 -5.05 -10.70
C LEU A 218 4.43 -4.34 -10.23
N LYS A 219 4.78 -3.21 -10.84
CA LYS A 219 5.93 -2.41 -10.41
C LYS A 219 5.58 -0.93 -10.29
N LEU A 220 6.04 -0.32 -9.20
CA LEU A 220 6.13 1.14 -9.12
C LEU A 220 7.15 1.62 -10.14
N ARG A 221 8.41 1.17 -10.03
CA ARG A 221 9.50 1.53 -10.94
C ARG A 221 10.42 0.34 -11.18
N VAL A 222 10.97 0.22 -12.39
CA VAL A 222 12.07 -0.71 -12.68
C VAL A 222 13.40 -0.05 -12.28
N THR A 223 13.99 -0.49 -11.18
CA THR A 223 15.27 0.04 -10.68
C THR A 223 16.39 -0.99 -10.72
N ILE A 224 17.63 -0.51 -10.74
CA ILE A 224 18.80 -1.37 -10.60
C ILE A 224 19.05 -1.59 -9.11
N ALA A 225 18.90 -2.82 -8.64
CA ALA A 225 19.35 -3.17 -7.30
C ALA A 225 20.87 -2.94 -7.18
N ALA A 226 21.32 -2.30 -6.10
CA ALA A 226 22.73 -1.97 -5.87
C ALA A 226 23.68 -3.18 -5.97
N SER A 227 23.17 -4.40 -5.75
CA SER A 227 23.95 -5.64 -5.82
C SER A 227 24.04 -6.28 -7.21
N GLY A 228 23.24 -5.84 -8.20
CA GLY A 228 23.32 -6.29 -9.61
C GLY A 228 23.03 -7.77 -9.91
N GLN A 229 23.12 -8.68 -8.94
CA GLN A 229 23.05 -10.13 -9.13
C GLN A 229 21.79 -10.73 -8.48
N GLY A 230 21.00 -11.44 -9.28
CA GLY A 230 20.00 -12.40 -8.81
C GLY A 230 18.54 -12.09 -9.13
N ARG A 231 18.10 -10.82 -9.04
CA ARG A 231 16.65 -10.50 -9.15
C ARG A 231 16.12 -10.39 -10.58
N PHE A 232 16.94 -9.91 -11.51
CA PHE A 232 16.45 -9.61 -12.87
C PHE A 232 16.13 -10.86 -13.69
N GLY A 233 16.91 -11.94 -13.50
CA GLY A 233 16.60 -13.23 -14.13
C GLY A 233 15.28 -13.82 -13.64
N GLU A 234 14.91 -13.59 -12.37
CA GLU A 234 13.60 -14.00 -11.86
C GLU A 234 12.46 -13.19 -12.50
N GLU A 235 12.64 -11.88 -12.70
CA GLU A 235 11.64 -11.03 -13.36
C GLU A 235 11.41 -11.45 -14.81
N LEU A 236 12.48 -11.80 -15.54
CA LEU A 236 12.39 -12.30 -16.92
C LEU A 236 11.70 -13.68 -17.00
N SER A 237 11.98 -14.59 -16.05
CA SER A 237 11.41 -15.94 -16.07
C SER A 237 9.91 -15.96 -15.79
N PHE A 238 9.36 -14.93 -15.14
CA PHE A 238 7.93 -14.87 -14.82
C PHE A 238 7.05 -14.98 -16.07
N ALA A 239 7.41 -14.26 -17.14
CA ALA A 239 6.63 -14.25 -18.38
C ALA A 239 6.59 -15.65 -19.03
N GLU A 240 7.73 -16.35 -19.04
CA GLU A 240 7.83 -17.71 -19.58
C GLU A 240 7.04 -18.71 -18.72
N GLU A 241 7.19 -18.62 -17.40
CA GLU A 241 6.50 -19.46 -16.42
C GLU A 241 4.98 -19.31 -16.55
N SER A 242 4.50 -18.07 -16.69
CA SER A 242 3.07 -17.75 -16.84
C SER A 242 2.50 -18.26 -18.17
N GLN A 243 3.22 -18.01 -19.27
CA GLN A 243 2.86 -18.54 -20.59
C GLN A 243 2.80 -20.07 -20.59
N ALA A 244 3.79 -20.74 -20.02
CA ALA A 244 3.85 -22.20 -19.95
C ALA A 244 2.70 -22.79 -19.09
N ALA A 245 2.21 -22.03 -18.10
CA ALA A 245 1.02 -22.37 -17.32
C ALA A 245 -0.30 -22.02 -18.02
N GLY A 246 -0.23 -21.42 -19.21
CA GLY A 246 -1.38 -21.08 -20.05
C GLY A 246 -2.01 -19.72 -19.75
N PHE A 247 -1.37 -18.86 -18.96
CA PHE A 247 -1.85 -17.50 -18.66
C PHE A 247 -1.24 -16.47 -19.62
N THR A 248 -1.93 -15.34 -19.79
CA THR A 248 -1.36 -14.14 -20.44
C THR A 248 -0.56 -13.35 -19.39
N PRO A 249 0.79 -13.27 -19.50
CA PRO A 249 1.58 -12.46 -18.59
C PRO A 249 1.41 -10.97 -18.90
N VAL A 250 1.16 -10.16 -17.88
CA VAL A 250 1.02 -8.71 -18.01
C VAL A 250 2.06 -8.02 -17.14
N LEU A 251 2.90 -7.17 -17.73
CA LEU A 251 3.80 -6.30 -17.00
C LEU A 251 3.14 -4.93 -16.86
N LEU A 252 2.91 -4.47 -15.64
CA LEU A 252 2.31 -3.17 -15.36
C LEU A 252 3.27 -2.32 -14.54
N VAL A 253 3.74 -1.20 -15.12
CA VAL A 253 4.74 -0.31 -14.51
C VAL A 253 4.19 1.12 -14.42
N LEU A 254 4.00 1.62 -13.20
CA LEU A 254 3.32 2.91 -12.97
C LEU A 254 4.21 4.13 -13.19
N ASP A 255 5.50 4.04 -12.86
CA ASP A 255 6.47 5.10 -13.08
C ASP A 255 6.74 5.24 -14.60
N PRO A 256 6.71 6.46 -15.15
CA PRO A 256 6.86 6.69 -16.59
C PRO A 256 8.32 6.72 -17.06
N THR A 257 9.30 6.50 -16.18
CA THR A 257 10.72 6.71 -16.51
C THR A 257 11.26 5.55 -17.36
N PRO A 258 11.68 5.81 -18.62
CA PRO A 258 12.23 4.75 -19.45
C PRO A 258 13.59 4.28 -18.93
N SER A 259 13.89 3.00 -19.12
CA SER A 259 15.22 2.44 -18.86
C SER A 259 15.51 1.26 -19.77
N ALA A 260 16.79 0.96 -20.03
CA ALA A 260 17.18 -0.19 -20.83
C ALA A 260 16.66 -1.52 -20.25
N ARG A 261 16.59 -1.64 -18.92
CA ARG A 261 16.02 -2.82 -18.26
C ARG A 261 14.52 -2.94 -18.44
N LEU A 262 13.81 -1.81 -18.41
CA LEU A 262 12.37 -1.81 -18.70
C LEU A 262 12.12 -2.27 -20.13
N THR A 263 12.92 -1.79 -21.09
CA THR A 263 12.86 -2.26 -22.48
C THR A 263 13.04 -3.77 -22.57
N GLU A 264 14.12 -4.32 -22.04
CA GLU A 264 14.39 -5.76 -22.06
C GLU A 264 13.28 -6.59 -21.39
N LEU A 265 12.78 -6.13 -20.23
CA LEU A 265 11.71 -6.81 -19.51
C LEU A 265 10.39 -6.77 -20.29
N SER A 266 10.02 -5.62 -20.87
CA SER A 266 8.80 -5.48 -21.66
C SER A 266 8.82 -6.33 -22.93
N GLU A 267 9.94 -6.35 -23.66
CA GLU A 267 10.13 -7.19 -24.83
C GLU A 267 9.97 -8.67 -24.48
N LYS A 268 10.43 -9.06 -23.28
CA LYS A 268 10.26 -10.43 -22.81
C LYS A 268 8.79 -10.80 -22.63
N TYR A 269 7.99 -9.95 -21.99
CA TYR A 269 6.55 -10.20 -21.79
C TYR A 269 5.82 -10.30 -23.13
N ILE A 270 6.09 -9.38 -24.05
CA ILE A 270 5.50 -9.38 -25.40
C ILE A 270 5.89 -10.65 -26.17
N SER A 271 7.16 -11.08 -26.09
CA SER A 271 7.62 -12.31 -26.75
C SER A 271 6.94 -13.58 -26.22
N CYS A 272 6.45 -13.55 -24.98
CA CYS A 272 5.68 -14.62 -24.35
C CYS A 272 4.17 -14.51 -24.63
N GLY A 273 3.75 -13.68 -25.59
CA GLY A 273 2.34 -13.46 -25.92
C GLY A 273 1.58 -12.66 -24.86
N GLY A 274 2.32 -11.94 -24.02
CA GLY A 274 1.79 -11.08 -22.96
C GLY A 274 1.52 -9.65 -23.37
N GLU A 275 1.24 -8.83 -22.38
CA GLU A 275 0.94 -7.40 -22.52
C GLU A 275 1.90 -6.57 -21.64
N PHE A 276 2.08 -5.30 -22.01
CA PHE A 276 2.90 -4.34 -21.25
C PHE A 276 2.21 -2.97 -21.22
N TYR A 277 2.06 -2.44 -20.02
CA TYR A 277 1.52 -1.10 -19.77
C TYR A 277 2.51 -0.29 -18.92
N HIS A 278 2.73 0.97 -19.31
CA HIS A 278 3.76 1.83 -18.74
C HIS A 278 3.27 3.26 -18.52
N GLY A 279 3.58 3.84 -17.37
CA GLY A 279 3.22 5.22 -17.04
C GLY A 279 1.72 5.44 -17.11
N GLU A 280 1.29 6.42 -17.89
CA GLU A 280 -0.13 6.75 -18.07
C GLU A 280 -0.96 5.57 -18.60
N ALA A 281 -0.40 4.77 -19.52
CA ALA A 281 -1.12 3.60 -20.04
C ALA A 281 -1.34 2.53 -18.96
N ALA A 282 -0.47 2.46 -17.94
CA ALA A 282 -0.66 1.56 -16.81
C ALA A 282 -1.80 2.03 -15.90
N TRP A 283 -1.91 3.34 -15.65
CA TRP A 283 -3.02 3.92 -14.89
C TRP A 283 -4.36 3.72 -15.60
N GLN A 284 -4.41 4.03 -16.90
CA GLN A 284 -5.61 3.85 -17.71
C GLN A 284 -6.06 2.39 -17.73
N HIS A 285 -5.12 1.45 -17.93
CA HIS A 285 -5.44 0.01 -17.90
C HIS A 285 -6.02 -0.42 -16.55
N MET A 286 -5.49 0.10 -15.44
CA MET A 286 -6.01 -0.18 -14.11
C MET A 286 -7.44 0.35 -13.92
N GLU A 287 -7.72 1.58 -14.34
CA GLU A 287 -9.05 2.21 -14.25
C GLU A 287 -10.07 1.43 -15.12
N GLU A 288 -9.69 1.06 -16.34
CA GLU A 288 -10.54 0.27 -17.24
C GLU A 288 -10.89 -1.12 -16.67
N GLU A 289 -9.92 -1.84 -16.11
CA GLU A 289 -10.17 -3.16 -15.50
C GLU A 289 -10.91 -3.06 -14.15
N ALA A 290 -10.77 -1.95 -13.43
CA ALA A 290 -11.40 -1.72 -12.13
C ALA A 290 -12.90 -1.43 -12.21
N GLY A 291 -13.36 -0.84 -13.31
CA GLY A 291 -14.75 -0.39 -13.47
C GLY A 291 -15.04 0.93 -12.74
N GLU A 292 -16.26 1.44 -12.89
CA GLU A 292 -16.63 2.82 -12.52
C GLU A 292 -16.42 3.12 -11.03
N VAL A 293 -16.90 2.24 -10.15
CA VAL A 293 -16.83 2.46 -8.68
C VAL A 293 -15.39 2.39 -8.17
N ILE A 294 -14.60 1.41 -8.62
CA ILE A 294 -13.23 1.22 -8.12
C ILE A 294 -12.25 2.18 -8.78
N SER A 295 -12.53 2.68 -9.98
CA SER A 295 -11.74 3.77 -10.57
C SER A 295 -11.72 5.02 -9.70
N VAL A 296 -12.86 5.38 -9.09
CA VAL A 296 -12.92 6.49 -8.11
C VAL A 296 -11.98 6.22 -6.92
N PHE A 297 -11.83 4.97 -6.49
CA PHE A 297 -10.87 4.63 -5.43
C PHE A 297 -9.42 4.86 -5.88
N ILE A 298 -9.07 4.45 -7.11
CA ILE A 298 -7.73 4.66 -7.68
C ILE A 298 -7.42 6.16 -7.76
N GLU A 299 -8.36 6.93 -8.29
CA GLU A 299 -8.26 8.37 -8.51
C GLU A 299 -8.18 9.18 -7.21
N ASN A 300 -8.86 8.76 -6.15
CA ASN A 300 -8.87 9.51 -4.88
C ASN A 300 -7.76 9.09 -3.91
N TYR A 301 -7.32 7.82 -3.95
CA TYR A 301 -6.49 7.25 -2.87
C TYR A 301 -5.12 6.75 -3.30
N ILE A 302 -4.97 6.25 -4.52
CA ILE A 302 -3.71 5.62 -4.93
C ILE A 302 -2.87 6.62 -5.72
N ARG A 303 -3.44 7.06 -6.85
CA ARG A 303 -2.72 7.84 -7.86
C ARG A 303 -2.24 9.19 -7.33
N PRO A 304 -3.06 10.02 -6.65
CA PRO A 304 -2.61 11.33 -6.16
C PRO A 304 -1.55 11.22 -5.07
N ALA A 305 -1.60 10.19 -4.23
CA ALA A 305 -0.63 10.00 -3.15
C ALA A 305 0.77 9.70 -3.67
N ILE A 306 0.86 8.95 -4.78
CA ILE A 306 2.13 8.61 -5.43
C ILE A 306 2.62 9.78 -6.28
N GLN A 307 1.77 10.26 -7.20
CA GLN A 307 2.14 11.36 -8.10
C GLN A 307 2.47 12.64 -7.34
N GLY A 308 1.73 12.95 -6.27
CA GLY A 308 2.00 14.14 -5.45
C GLY A 308 3.36 14.14 -4.75
N ILE A 309 4.00 12.98 -4.56
CA ILE A 309 5.39 12.90 -4.09
C ILE A 309 6.37 12.92 -5.27
N GLU A 310 6.06 12.25 -6.38
CA GLU A 310 6.90 12.19 -7.58
C GLU A 310 7.06 13.57 -8.26
N GLU A 311 6.04 14.43 -8.17
CA GLU A 311 6.06 15.80 -8.69
C GLU A 311 6.94 16.76 -7.88
N ILE A 312 7.37 16.37 -6.67
CA ILE A 312 8.21 17.22 -5.83
C ILE A 312 9.66 17.19 -6.35
N GLU A 313 10.04 18.24 -7.05
CA GLU A 313 11.43 18.42 -7.48
C GLU A 313 12.34 18.88 -6.32
N ILE A 314 13.33 18.05 -5.98
CA ILE A 314 14.37 18.37 -5.01
C ILE A 314 15.72 18.44 -5.73
N HIS A 315 16.18 19.64 -6.07
CA HIS A 315 17.54 19.84 -6.59
C HIS A 315 18.60 19.67 -5.49
N PHE A 316 18.33 20.26 -4.33
CA PHE A 316 19.13 20.09 -3.12
C PHE A 316 18.20 19.94 -1.92
N PRO A 317 18.47 18.99 -1.01
CA PRO A 317 17.67 18.84 0.19
C PRO A 317 17.76 20.11 1.04
N LYS A 318 16.61 20.60 1.50
CA LYS A 318 16.55 21.67 2.50
C LYS A 318 17.13 21.18 3.83
N SER A 319 17.59 22.11 4.65
CA SER A 319 17.98 21.80 6.03
C SER A 319 16.78 21.26 6.80
N ILE A 320 16.96 20.08 7.40
CA ILE A 320 16.00 19.48 8.32
C ILE A 320 16.52 19.56 9.75
N ASN A 321 15.64 19.89 10.68
CA ASN A 321 15.89 19.85 12.11
C ASN A 321 15.17 18.64 12.69
N LEU A 322 15.94 17.78 13.36
CA LEU A 322 15.45 16.60 14.05
C LEU A 322 15.59 16.81 15.55
N SER A 323 14.49 16.70 16.29
CA SER A 323 14.52 16.75 17.75
C SER A 323 13.76 15.58 18.35
N TRP A 324 14.30 15.05 19.45
CA TRP A 324 13.71 13.94 20.20
C TRP A 324 13.52 14.36 21.66
N SER A 325 12.32 14.14 22.19
CA SER A 325 12.00 14.28 23.61
C SER A 325 11.31 13.02 24.13
N ASN A 326 10.97 13.00 25.43
CA ASN A 326 10.21 11.89 26.00
C ASN A 326 8.79 11.78 25.41
N ASN A 327 8.21 12.89 24.93
CA ASN A 327 6.82 12.96 24.52
C ASN A 327 6.64 13.02 22.99
N GLU A 328 7.66 13.44 22.25
CA GLU A 328 7.56 13.58 20.80
C GLU A 328 8.91 13.48 20.08
N ILE A 329 8.82 13.09 18.80
CA ILE A 329 9.86 13.25 17.80
C ILE A 329 9.35 14.29 16.79
N LYS A 330 10.16 15.30 16.50
CA LYS A 330 9.80 16.36 15.56
C LYS A 330 10.80 16.40 14.41
N ILE A 331 10.27 16.33 13.20
CA ILE A 331 10.98 16.56 11.95
C ILE A 331 10.46 17.89 11.41
N SER A 332 11.34 18.86 11.15
CA SER A 332 10.90 20.19 10.72
C SER A 332 11.89 20.85 9.79
N ASP A 333 11.39 21.75 8.95
CA ASP A 333 12.18 22.73 8.22
C ASP A 333 11.73 24.15 8.63
N ASN A 334 12.12 25.16 7.86
CA ASN A 334 11.76 26.56 8.15
C ASN A 334 10.27 26.89 7.86
N SER A 335 9.52 25.97 7.25
CA SER A 335 8.15 26.18 6.77
C SER A 335 7.11 25.26 7.40
N ALA A 336 7.49 24.04 7.78
CA ALA A 336 6.57 23.02 8.24
C ALA A 336 7.20 22.12 9.31
N SER A 337 6.33 21.42 10.05
CA SER A 337 6.74 20.40 11.01
C SER A 337 5.85 19.17 10.96
N TYR A 338 6.49 18.01 11.03
CA TYR A 338 5.85 16.72 11.25
C TYR A 338 6.17 16.25 12.68
N ILE A 339 5.12 16.05 13.47
CA ILE A 339 5.22 15.69 14.88
C ILE A 339 4.72 14.26 15.07
N VAL A 340 5.58 13.41 15.61
CA VAL A 340 5.27 12.05 16.04
C VAL A 340 5.13 12.05 17.54
N GLN A 341 3.90 11.88 18.04
CA GLN A 341 3.63 11.72 19.47
C GLN A 341 4.15 10.36 19.95
N ARG A 342 4.91 10.35 21.04
CA ARG A 342 5.47 9.17 21.68
C ARG A 342 4.43 8.51 22.60
N VAL A 343 4.51 7.17 22.69
CA VAL A 343 3.80 6.36 23.68
C VAL A 343 4.75 5.63 24.61
#